data_AF-A0A7L4Q9R7-F1
#
_entry.id   AF-A0A7L4Q9R7-F1
#
_cell.length_a   1.000
_cell.length_b   1.000
_cell.length_c   1.000
_cell.angle_alpha   90.00
_cell.angle_beta   90.00
_cell.angle_gamma   90.00
#
_symmetry.space_group_name_H-M   'P 1'
#
loop_
_entity.id
_entity.type
_entity.pdbx_description
1 polymer ?
#
loop_
_entity_poly.entity_id
_entity_poly.type
_entity_poly.pdbx_seq_one_letter_code
_entity_poly.pdbx_strand_id
1 'polypeptide(L)'
;MEESIGTKRIDFVTISADKISFGRNNFIEVARKRAVTDDGENEFISISRGYYLPDGTERFKKSLTIPDEAEVKEFVISRITDL
;
A
#
# COMPACT_ATOMS: atom_id res chain seq x y z
N MET A 1 -4.92 -23.22 -31.46
CA MET A 1 -5.85 -22.92 -30.36
C MET A 1 -5.01 -22.19 -29.32
N GLU A 2 -4.91 -20.87 -29.46
CA GLU A 2 -4.18 -20.03 -28.50
C GLU A 2 -5.13 -19.72 -27.35
N GLU A 3 -4.86 -20.29 -26.18
CA GLU A 3 -5.56 -19.93 -24.94
C GLU A 3 -5.30 -18.46 -24.64
N SER A 4 -6.34 -17.66 -24.81
CA SER A 4 -6.36 -16.28 -24.37
C SER A 4 -6.35 -16.30 -22.85
N ILE A 5 -5.21 -15.95 -22.24
CA ILE A 5 -5.10 -15.71 -20.80
C ILE A 5 -6.09 -14.61 -20.47
N GLY A 6 -7.25 -14.98 -19.94
CA GLY A 6 -8.30 -14.04 -19.55
C GLY A 6 -7.67 -13.00 -18.63
N THR A 7 -7.75 -11.73 -19.02
CA THR A 7 -7.38 -10.59 -18.18
C THR A 7 -8.33 -10.57 -16.99
N LYS A 8 -8.03 -11.37 -15.96
CA LYS A 8 -8.76 -11.38 -14.69
C LYS A 8 -8.74 -9.94 -14.17
N ARG A 9 -9.92 -9.34 -13.98
CA ARG A 9 -10.01 -7.96 -13.49
C ARG A 9 -9.62 -7.98 -12.01
N ILE A 10 -8.66 -7.14 -11.66
CA ILE A 10 -8.21 -6.95 -10.29
C ILE A 10 -8.52 -5.51 -9.94
N ASP A 11 -9.49 -5.32 -9.07
CA ASP A 11 -9.88 -4.01 -8.57
C ASP A 11 -9.22 -3.77 -7.21
N PHE A 12 -8.46 -2.68 -7.10
CA PHE A 12 -7.81 -2.30 -5.85
C PHE A 12 -8.62 -1.22 -5.14
N VAL A 13 -9.19 -1.58 -3.99
CA VAL A 13 -9.97 -0.68 -3.14
C VAL A 13 -9.11 -0.25 -1.95
N THR A 14 -9.06 1.04 -1.65
CA THR A 14 -8.43 1.53 -0.40
C THR A 14 -9.48 1.63 0.68
N ILE A 15 -9.29 0.89 1.77
CA ILE A 15 -10.21 0.82 2.92
C ILE A 15 -9.92 1.98 3.88
N SER A 16 -8.65 2.18 4.21
CA SER A 16 -8.19 3.26 5.07
C SER A 16 -6.79 3.70 4.66
N ALA A 17 -6.46 4.96 4.91
CA ALA A 17 -5.13 5.49 4.69
C ALA A 17 -4.85 6.59 5.72
N ASP A 18 -3.73 6.45 6.42
CA ASP A 18 -3.22 7.42 7.35
C ASP A 18 -1.87 7.92 6.86
N LYS A 19 -1.65 9.23 6.94
CA LYS A 19 -0.41 9.85 6.48
C LYS A 19 0.18 10.80 7.49
N ILE A 20 1.51 10.82 7.55
CA ILE A 20 2.28 11.74 8.37
C ILE A 20 3.34 12.44 7.53
N SER A 21 3.40 13.76 7.64
CA SER A 21 4.42 14.58 6.99
C SER A 21 5.72 14.55 7.78
N PHE A 22 6.86 14.58 7.09
CA PHE A 22 8.18 14.67 7.71
C PHE A 22 9.18 15.44 6.83
N GLY A 23 10.21 15.98 7.47
CA GLY A 23 11.18 16.85 6.81
C GLY A 23 10.49 18.08 6.20
N ARG A 24 10.99 18.56 5.05
CA ARG A 24 10.51 19.81 4.43
C ARG A 24 9.23 19.64 3.60
N ASN A 25 9.10 18.53 2.89
CA ASN A 25 8.00 18.30 1.95
C ASN A 25 7.71 16.81 1.71
N ASN A 26 8.11 15.90 2.60
CA ASN A 26 7.89 14.47 2.41
C ASN A 26 6.73 14.00 3.29
N PHE A 27 6.15 12.86 2.95
CA PHE A 27 5.21 12.16 3.81
C PHE A 27 5.39 10.64 3.70
N ILE A 28 4.99 9.94 4.74
CA ILE A 28 4.75 8.49 4.71
C ILE A 28 3.25 8.29 4.84
N GLU A 29 2.70 7.43 3.99
CA GLU A 29 1.33 6.96 4.04
C GLU A 29 1.32 5.46 4.35
N VAL A 30 0.45 5.05 5.26
CA VAL A 30 0.12 3.65 5.55
C VAL A 30 -1.34 3.44 5.19
N ALA A 31 -1.60 2.62 4.17
CA ALA A 31 -2.94 2.38 3.66
C ALA A 31 -3.31 0.90 3.71
N ARG A 32 -4.50 0.57 4.21
CA ARG A 32 -5.09 -0.76 4.09
C ARG A 32 -5.86 -0.83 2.78
N LYS A 33 -5.49 -1.79 1.93
CA LYS A 33 -6.08 -1.99 0.61
C LYS A 33 -6.62 -3.39 0.48
N ARG A 34 -7.60 -3.55 -0.40
CA ARG A 34 -8.21 -4.83 -0.77
C ARG A 34 -8.10 -5.01 -2.26
N ALA A 35 -7.50 -6.12 -2.70
CA ALA A 35 -7.58 -6.59 -4.06
C ALA A 35 -8.82 -7.47 -4.19
N VAL A 36 -9.77 -7.05 -5.01
CA VAL A 36 -10.97 -7.80 -5.34
C VAL A 36 -10.75 -8.47 -6.70
N THR A 37 -10.91 -9.79 -6.74
CA THR A 37 -10.83 -10.59 -7.96
C THR A 37 -12.06 -11.48 -8.07
N ASP A 38 -12.35 -12.00 -9.25
CA ASP A 38 -13.47 -12.96 -9.44
C ASP A 38 -13.38 -14.22 -8.55
N ASP A 39 -12.19 -14.56 -8.04
CA ASP A 39 -11.94 -15.74 -7.20
C ASP A 39 -11.99 -15.46 -5.69
N GLY A 40 -11.95 -14.18 -5.30
CA GLY A 40 -11.87 -13.80 -3.90
C GLY A 40 -11.27 -12.43 -3.66
N GLU A 41 -11.30 -12.04 -2.39
CA GLU A 41 -10.82 -10.77 -1.87
C GLU A 41 -9.56 -11.01 -1.02
N ASN A 42 -8.52 -10.21 -1.24
CA ASN A 42 -7.32 -10.24 -0.40
C ASN A 42 -6.98 -8.86 0.15
N GLU A 43 -6.77 -8.77 1.47
CA GLU A 43 -6.41 -7.52 2.15
C GLU A 43 -4.90 -7.44 2.37
N PHE A 44 -4.35 -6.23 2.20
CA PHE A 44 -2.93 -5.97 2.41
C PHE A 44 -2.70 -4.53 2.87
N ILE A 45 -1.56 -4.30 3.52
CA ILE A 45 -1.11 -2.98 3.92
C ILE A 45 -0.11 -2.46 2.88
N SER A 46 -0.26 -1.21 2.47
CA SER A 46 0.62 -0.51 1.56
C SER A 46 1.26 0.67 2.28
N ILE A 47 2.57 0.59 2.51
CA ILE A 47 3.35 1.69 3.08
C ILE A 47 4.05 2.42 1.94
N SER A 48 3.70 3.69 1.72
CA SER A 48 4.20 4.47 0.60
C SER A 48 4.90 5.73 1.08
N ARG A 49 6.04 6.06 0.46
CA ARG A 49 6.68 7.37 0.64
C ARG A 49 6.25 8.29 -0.48
N GLY A 50 5.83 9.50 -0.13
CA GLY A 50 5.54 10.56 -1.09
C GLY A 50 6.16 11.90 -0.73
N TYR A 51 5.89 12.89 -1.57
CA TYR A 51 6.31 14.27 -1.38
C TYR A 51 5.29 15.25 -1.98
N TYR A 52 5.28 16.45 -1.42
CA TYR A 52 4.48 17.57 -1.90
C TYR A 52 5.27 18.40 -2.91
N LEU A 53 4.62 18.76 -3.99
CA LEU A 53 5.09 19.75 -4.96
C LEU A 53 4.79 21.18 -4.48
N PRO A 54 5.42 22.22 -5.06
CA PRO A 54 5.18 23.61 -4.67
C PRO A 54 3.72 24.08 -4.82
N ASP A 55 2.96 23.42 -5.70
CA ASP A 55 1.53 23.64 -5.91
C ASP A 55 0.64 22.89 -4.91
N GLY A 56 1.24 22.15 -3.96
CA GLY A 56 0.54 21.35 -2.96
C GLY A 56 0.13 19.96 -3.43
N THR A 57 0.38 19.59 -4.69
CA THR A 57 0.01 18.27 -5.21
C THR A 57 0.91 17.17 -4.63
N GLU A 58 0.33 15.99 -4.43
CA GLU A 58 1.02 14.83 -3.85
C GLU A 58 1.59 13.93 -4.95
N ARG A 59 2.85 13.53 -4.79
CA ARG A 59 3.48 12.50 -5.62
C ARG A 59 4.02 11.37 -4.76
N PHE A 60 3.60 10.16 -5.09
CA PHE A 60 4.11 8.94 -4.51
C PHE A 60 5.41 8.52 -5.22
N LYS A 61 6.37 8.01 -4.44
CA LYS A 61 7.62 7.44 -4.95
C LYS A 61 7.52 5.92 -5.00
N LYS A 62 8.02 5.25 -3.96
CA LYS A 62 8.01 3.80 -3.82
C LYS A 62 7.01 3.41 -2.74
N SER A 63 6.37 2.28 -2.95
CA SER A 63 5.52 1.61 -1.98
C SER A 63 6.10 0.24 -1.62
N LEU A 64 5.84 -0.18 -0.39
CA LEU A 64 6.05 -1.52 0.12
C LEU A 64 4.67 -2.12 0.40
N THR A 65 4.44 -3.32 -0.12
CA THR A 65 3.23 -4.09 0.17
C THR A 65 3.55 -5.12 1.25
N ILE A 66 2.74 -5.16 2.29
CA ILE A 66 2.83 -6.09 3.41
C ILE A 66 1.52 -6.87 3.45
N PRO A 67 1.53 -8.21 3.46
CA PRO A 67 0.32 -9.00 3.61
C PRO A 67 -0.36 -8.71 4.96
N ASP A 68 -1.69 -8.84 5.05
CA ASP A 68 -2.45 -8.57 6.28
C ASP A 68 -2.38 -9.71 7.33
N GLU A 69 -1.34 -10.54 7.26
CA GLU A 69 -1.07 -11.64 8.20
C GLU A 69 -0.53 -11.10 9.53
N ALA A 70 -1.07 -11.58 10.66
CA ALA A 70 -0.72 -11.08 11.99
C ALA A 70 0.80 -11.20 12.27
N GLU A 71 1.39 -12.37 12.01
CA GLU A 71 2.81 -12.63 12.27
C GLU A 71 3.74 -11.69 11.48
N VAL A 72 3.41 -11.44 10.21
CA VAL A 72 4.21 -10.55 9.35
C VAL A 72 4.09 -9.10 9.81
N LYS A 73 2.88 -8.65 10.16
CA LYS A 73 2.66 -7.29 10.68
C LYS A 73 3.38 -7.06 12.00
N GLU A 74 3.27 -7.98 12.94
CA GLU A 74 3.93 -7.88 14.24
C GLU A 74 5.45 -7.85 14.09
N PHE A 75 6.01 -8.69 13.21
CA PHE A 75 7.44 -8.66 12.91
C PHE A 75 7.89 -7.30 12.39
N VAL A 76 7.19 -6.73 11.41
CA VAL A 76 7.54 -5.43 10.82
C VAL A 76 7.43 -4.32 11.87
N ILE A 77 6.35 -4.29 12.68
CA ILE A 77 6.16 -3.29 13.73
C ILE A 77 7.27 -3.37 14.78
N SER A 78 7.59 -4.58 15.25
CA SER A 78 8.67 -4.79 16.22
C SER A 78 10.02 -4.33 15.69
N ARG A 79 10.38 -4.72 14.45
CA ARG A 79 11.67 -4.32 13.87
C ARG A 79 11.78 -2.81 13.65
N ILE A 80 10.68 -2.12 13.29
CA ILE A 80 10.69 -0.66 13.13
C ILE A 80 10.79 0.05 14.49
N THR A 81 10.16 -0.49 15.54
CA THR A 81 10.20 0.12 16.88
C THR A 81 11.58 -0.04 17.55
N ASP A 82 12.28 -1.13 17.25
CA ASP A 82 13.59 -1.44 17.83
C ASP A 82 14.77 -0.71 17.15
N LEU A 83 14.58 -0.15 15.94
CA LEU A 83 15.61 0.55 15.15
C LEU A 83 15.58 2.06 15.37
#